data_AF-A0A2E6ZT27-F1
#
_entry.id   AF-A0A2E6ZT27-F1
#
_cell.length_a   1.000
_cell.length_b   1.000
_cell.length_c   1.000
_cell.angle_alpha   90.00
_cell.angle_beta   90.00
_cell.angle_gamma   90.00
#
_symmetry.space_group_name_H-M   'P 1'
#
loop_
_entity.id
_entity.type
_entity.pdbx_description
1 polymer ?
#
loop_
_entity_poly.entity_id
_entity_poly.type
_entity_poly.pdbx_seq_one_letter_code
_entity_poly.pdbx_strand_id
1 'polypeptide(L)'
;MQKVALISTDADPSIWRVASDEGPYLNGFDAAPCPLSFMTVGLVANGLEAIVAELETGGRAAPGLEFTIDNRYTMEGSTLQGTMRGGALPLEVAVRTESGNDDESLHQLVAGALRRTPLGALVGGTHSSRFRLSVNGQAVAIDGVSEIAGTIAPPEWMATQPSPTVGTEPLIVRSKAVVPKTGVTGGAGTSLREEQRRELHVRGHGRFRSDGLVEVTQELHQPLGSTFRFLVEGRRRDGAPPRAPSGASYMAAGVAFCFMTQLERYATIVKEPLDHYEVIQDTRFSWGANSTAGSVSPVETHAFVDTPAGPDFARQCLRMGEQTCFLHALYRTPLTIRLTD
;
A
#
# COMPACT_ATOMS: atom_id res chain seq x y z
N MET A 1 1.32 -14.52 -8.54
CA MET A 1 1.99 -15.40 -7.55
C MET A 1 1.82 -14.83 -6.16
N GLN A 2 1.54 -15.64 -5.14
CA GLN A 2 1.40 -15.12 -3.77
C GLN A 2 2.74 -14.62 -3.21
N LYS A 3 2.75 -13.42 -2.64
CA LYS A 3 3.88 -12.82 -1.91
C LYS A 3 3.56 -12.78 -0.42
N VAL A 4 4.59 -12.86 0.41
CA VAL A 4 4.45 -12.83 1.87
C VAL A 4 5.43 -11.79 2.42
N ALA A 5 4.99 -11.02 3.42
CA ALA A 5 5.81 -10.07 4.14
C ALA A 5 5.75 -10.31 5.64
N LEU A 6 6.87 -10.06 6.32
CA LEU A 6 6.96 -9.88 7.76
C LEU A 6 7.13 -8.39 8.02
N ILE A 7 6.30 -7.82 8.88
CA ILE A 7 6.25 -6.38 9.12
C ILE A 7 6.37 -6.13 10.62
N SER A 8 7.39 -5.36 11.01
CA SER A 8 7.54 -4.80 12.35
C SER A 8 7.45 -3.29 12.29
N THR A 9 7.21 -2.65 13.44
CA THR A 9 7.25 -1.19 13.57
C THR A 9 7.89 -0.81 14.90
N ASP A 10 8.49 0.37 15.00
CA ASP A 10 9.07 0.84 16.27
C ASP A 10 8.02 1.03 17.38
N ALA A 11 6.75 1.24 17.00
CA ALA A 11 5.64 1.46 17.92
C ALA A 11 5.02 0.15 18.47
N ASP A 12 5.32 -0.99 17.84
CA ASP A 12 4.72 -2.27 18.14
C ASP A 12 5.78 -3.38 18.20
N PRO A 13 5.99 -4.05 19.35
CA PRO A 13 6.91 -5.17 19.45
C PRO A 13 6.48 -6.41 18.64
N SER A 14 5.28 -6.42 18.08
CA SER A 14 4.73 -7.54 17.30
C SER A 14 5.24 -7.52 15.87
N ILE A 15 5.42 -8.72 15.32
CA ILE A 15 5.74 -8.94 13.90
C ILE A 15 4.51 -9.54 13.22
N TRP A 16 4.04 -8.87 12.18
CA TRP A 16 2.85 -9.28 11.44
C TRP A 16 3.26 -9.99 10.15
N ARG A 17 2.71 -11.19 9.93
CA ARG A 17 2.83 -11.90 8.66
C ARG A 17 1.59 -11.66 7.82
N VAL A 18 1.75 -11.06 6.64
CA VAL A 18 0.66 -10.83 5.69
C VAL A 18 1.01 -11.41 4.33
N ALA A 19 -0.01 -11.80 3.58
CA ALA A 19 0.14 -12.29 2.21
C ALA A 19 -0.58 -11.36 1.24
N SER A 20 -0.01 -11.18 0.05
CA SER A 20 -0.62 -10.47 -1.07
C SER A 20 -0.71 -11.41 -2.27
N ASP A 21 -1.75 -11.23 -3.08
CA ASP A 21 -1.95 -11.95 -4.34
C ASP A 21 -2.56 -10.98 -5.35
N GLU A 22 -2.38 -11.22 -6.64
CA GLU A 22 -2.72 -10.24 -7.67
C GLU A 22 -4.10 -10.46 -8.30
N GLY A 23 -4.82 -11.47 -7.81
CA GLY A 23 -6.15 -11.84 -8.26
C GLY A 23 -6.21 -12.19 -9.76
N PRO A 24 -7.41 -12.36 -10.33
CA PRO A 24 -7.54 -12.84 -11.71
C PRO A 24 -6.94 -11.89 -12.75
N TYR A 25 -6.89 -10.59 -12.45
CA TYR A 25 -6.37 -9.56 -13.34
C TYR A 25 -4.91 -9.77 -13.77
N LEU A 26 -4.10 -10.34 -12.88
CA LEU A 26 -2.68 -10.65 -13.08
C LEU A 26 -2.44 -12.18 -13.05
N ASN A 27 -3.50 -12.97 -13.30
CA ASN A 27 -3.47 -14.44 -13.25
C ASN A 27 -3.02 -15.01 -11.89
N GLY A 28 -3.36 -14.33 -10.80
CA GLY A 28 -3.22 -14.82 -9.42
C GLY A 28 -4.35 -15.75 -8.98
N PHE A 29 -4.26 -16.25 -7.75
CA PHE A 29 -5.22 -17.23 -7.17
C PHE A 29 -6.43 -16.56 -6.50
N ASP A 30 -6.39 -15.24 -6.34
CA ASP A 30 -7.35 -14.47 -5.54
C ASP A 30 -7.41 -14.93 -4.08
N ALA A 31 -6.31 -15.47 -3.56
CA ALA A 31 -6.23 -16.05 -2.22
C ALA A 31 -5.90 -15.01 -1.14
N ALA A 32 -5.46 -13.83 -1.54
CA ALA A 32 -5.13 -12.71 -0.66
C ALA A 32 -5.39 -11.36 -1.36
N PRO A 33 -5.45 -10.25 -0.61
CA PRO A 33 -5.67 -8.93 -1.20
C PRO A 33 -4.56 -8.52 -2.16
N CYS A 34 -4.88 -7.65 -3.12
CA CYS A 34 -3.87 -7.09 -4.02
C CYS A 34 -3.03 -6.01 -3.34
N PRO A 35 -1.82 -5.70 -3.86
CA PRO A 35 -0.90 -4.76 -3.21
C PRO A 35 -1.52 -3.39 -2.88
N LEU A 36 -2.36 -2.88 -3.78
CA LEU A 36 -3.01 -1.57 -3.62
C LEU A 36 -4.05 -1.56 -2.50
N SER A 37 -4.56 -2.74 -2.13
CA SER A 37 -5.51 -2.89 -1.02
C SER A 37 -4.86 -2.48 0.30
N PHE A 38 -3.62 -2.93 0.53
CA PHE A 38 -2.87 -2.67 1.75
C PHE A 38 -2.60 -1.17 1.94
N MET A 39 -2.15 -0.48 0.89
CA MET A 39 -2.00 0.98 0.94
C MET A 39 -3.33 1.67 1.24
N THR A 40 -4.39 1.32 0.51
CA THR A 40 -5.72 1.92 0.69
C THR A 40 -6.24 1.74 2.12
N VAL A 41 -6.12 0.54 2.68
CA VAL A 41 -6.51 0.23 4.06
C VAL A 41 -5.74 1.05 5.07
N GLY A 42 -4.41 1.14 4.90
CA GLY A 42 -3.56 1.93 5.77
C GLY A 42 -3.90 3.43 5.73
N LEU A 43 -4.18 3.96 4.54
CA LEU A 43 -4.61 5.35 4.37
C LEU A 43 -5.98 5.60 5.04
N VAL A 44 -6.94 4.69 4.88
CA VAL A 44 -8.25 4.79 5.55
C VAL A 44 -8.10 4.83 7.07
N ALA A 45 -7.31 3.93 7.65
CA ALA A 45 -7.09 3.89 9.10
C ALA A 45 -6.43 5.18 9.61
N ASN A 46 -5.38 5.66 8.94
CA ASN A 46 -4.71 6.91 9.29
C ASN A 46 -5.67 8.11 9.25
N GLY A 47 -6.49 8.21 8.20
CA GLY A 47 -7.46 9.31 8.09
C GLY A 47 -8.52 9.28 9.16
N LEU A 48 -9.10 8.09 9.41
CA LEU A 48 -10.14 7.91 10.41
C LEU A 48 -9.64 8.18 11.84
N GLU A 49 -8.45 7.70 12.19
CA GLU A 49 -7.81 7.98 13.49
C GLU A 49 -7.62 9.50 13.71
N ALA A 50 -7.17 10.22 12.69
CA ALA A 50 -6.94 11.65 12.77
C ALA A 50 -8.23 12.45 13.00
N ILE A 51 -9.29 12.10 12.25
CA ILE A 51 -10.59 12.76 12.35
C ILE A 51 -11.18 12.54 13.74
N VAL A 52 -11.12 11.31 14.25
CA VAL A 52 -11.64 11.00 15.59
C VAL A 52 -10.83 11.72 16.68
N ALA A 53 -9.50 11.76 16.59
CA ALA A 53 -8.68 12.50 17.56
C ALA A 53 -9.00 14.00 17.58
N GLU A 54 -9.27 14.60 16.42
CA GLU A 54 -9.66 16.01 16.31
C GLU A 54 -11.05 16.26 16.90
N LEU A 55 -12.02 15.41 16.58
CA LEU A 55 -13.39 15.50 17.11
C LEU A 55 -13.40 15.45 18.65
N GLU A 56 -12.62 14.55 19.25
CA GLU A 56 -12.52 14.43 20.69
C GLU A 56 -11.86 15.61 21.37
N THR A 57 -10.78 16.13 20.78
CA THR A 57 -10.13 17.36 21.27
C THR A 57 -11.12 18.53 21.27
N GLY A 58 -12.03 18.57 20.29
CA GLY A 58 -13.11 19.55 20.21
C GLY A 58 -14.37 19.23 21.02
N GLY A 59 -14.42 18.12 21.76
CA GLY A 59 -15.60 17.69 22.52
C GLY A 59 -16.82 17.36 21.65
N ARG A 60 -16.62 16.97 20.38
CA ARG A 60 -17.67 16.66 19.41
C ARG A 60 -17.86 15.15 19.28
N ALA A 61 -19.11 14.69 19.32
CA ALA A 61 -19.45 13.32 18.99
C ALA A 61 -19.72 13.19 17.47
N ALA A 62 -19.26 12.10 16.87
CA ALA A 62 -19.59 11.72 15.50
C ALA A 62 -20.11 10.28 15.48
N PRO A 63 -21.34 10.03 15.96
CA PRO A 63 -21.96 8.72 15.87
C PRO A 63 -22.05 8.30 14.39
N GLY A 64 -21.78 7.02 14.13
CA GLY A 64 -21.72 6.46 12.78
C GLY A 64 -20.71 7.13 11.84
N LEU A 65 -19.58 7.62 12.36
CA LEU A 65 -18.50 8.13 11.53
C LEU A 65 -17.99 7.06 10.56
N GLU A 66 -18.11 7.35 9.27
CA GLU A 66 -17.58 6.57 8.17
C GLU A 66 -16.58 7.40 7.38
N PHE A 67 -15.50 6.76 6.92
CA PHE A 67 -14.46 7.38 6.12
C PHE A 67 -14.19 6.56 4.86
N THR A 68 -14.34 7.16 3.70
CA THR A 68 -14.11 6.50 2.41
C THR A 68 -12.99 7.20 1.65
N ILE A 69 -12.05 6.41 1.11
CA ILE A 69 -11.04 6.87 0.16
C ILE A 69 -11.25 6.16 -1.18
N ASP A 70 -11.29 6.95 -2.25
CA ASP A 70 -11.17 6.50 -3.62
C ASP A 70 -9.77 6.79 -4.16
N ASN A 71 -8.96 5.74 -4.28
CA ASN A 71 -7.61 5.79 -4.82
C ASN A 71 -7.64 5.42 -6.32
N ARG A 72 -7.06 6.28 -7.15
CA ARG A 72 -6.89 6.02 -8.58
C ARG A 72 -5.44 6.09 -9.02
N TYR A 73 -5.08 5.19 -9.92
CA TYR A 73 -3.73 5.06 -10.46
C TYR A 73 -3.77 4.91 -11.96
N THR A 74 -2.69 5.26 -12.65
CA THR A 74 -2.60 5.15 -14.11
C THR A 74 -1.39 4.33 -14.52
N MET A 75 -1.49 3.67 -15.67
CA MET A 75 -0.37 3.03 -16.35
C MET A 75 -0.42 3.42 -17.82
N GLU A 76 0.66 3.99 -18.33
CA GLU A 76 0.78 4.41 -19.73
C GLU A 76 2.16 4.06 -20.30
N GLY A 77 2.22 3.67 -21.58
CA GLY A 77 3.45 3.45 -22.33
C GLY A 77 3.69 1.98 -22.68
N SER A 78 4.93 1.67 -23.07
CA SER A 78 5.35 0.34 -23.54
C SER A 78 6.49 -0.23 -22.70
N THR A 79 6.34 -1.50 -22.28
CA THR A 79 7.39 -2.23 -21.56
C THR A 79 8.62 -2.43 -22.44
N LEU A 80 8.42 -2.85 -23.69
CA LEU A 80 9.51 -3.19 -24.61
C LEU A 80 10.31 -1.97 -25.05
N GLN A 81 9.65 -0.80 -25.12
CA GLN A 81 10.33 0.47 -25.40
C GLN A 81 10.89 1.14 -24.14
N GLY A 82 10.68 0.56 -22.95
CA GLY A 82 11.10 1.15 -21.67
C GLY A 82 10.34 2.42 -21.27
N THR A 83 9.25 2.77 -21.95
CA THR A 83 8.47 4.00 -21.74
C THR A 83 7.33 3.82 -20.74
N MET A 84 7.01 2.58 -20.36
CA MET A 84 5.89 2.30 -19.46
C MET A 84 6.09 2.95 -18.09
N ARG A 85 5.13 3.75 -17.64
CA ARG A 85 5.20 4.50 -16.38
C ARG A 85 3.92 4.35 -15.58
N GLY A 86 4.08 4.13 -14.27
CA GLY A 86 3.00 4.19 -13.29
C GLY A 86 2.75 5.63 -12.84
N GLY A 87 1.48 5.97 -12.67
CA GLY A 87 1.01 7.24 -12.13
C GLY A 87 0.03 7.04 -10.99
N ALA A 88 -0.16 8.10 -10.20
CA ALA A 88 -1.19 8.20 -9.16
C ALA A 88 -2.01 9.47 -9.43
N LEU A 89 -3.31 9.42 -9.10
CA LEU A 89 -4.23 10.54 -9.24
C LEU A 89 -4.64 11.08 -7.86
N PRO A 90 -5.17 12.31 -7.78
CA PRO A 90 -5.66 12.87 -6.51
C PRO A 90 -6.64 11.94 -5.80
N LEU A 91 -6.58 11.94 -4.47
CA LEU A 91 -7.45 11.12 -3.64
C LEU A 91 -8.79 11.81 -3.49
N GLU A 92 -9.87 11.06 -3.63
CA GLU A 92 -11.23 11.50 -3.29
C GLU A 92 -11.59 10.92 -1.92
N VAL A 93 -12.10 11.77 -1.03
CA VAL A 93 -12.36 11.44 0.37
C VAL A 93 -13.79 11.85 0.72
N ALA A 94 -14.59 10.90 1.18
CA ALA A 94 -15.92 11.15 1.72
C ALA A 94 -15.95 10.84 3.22
N VAL A 95 -16.61 11.70 3.99
CA VAL A 95 -16.82 11.55 5.44
C VAL A 95 -18.32 11.60 5.70
N ARG A 96 -18.85 10.61 6.41
CA ARG A 96 -20.27 10.58 6.78
C ARG A 96 -20.42 10.44 8.28
N THR A 97 -21.45 11.07 8.84
CA THR A 97 -21.82 10.98 10.26
C THR A 97 -23.35 10.93 10.39
N GLU A 98 -23.87 10.37 11.49
CA GLU A 98 -25.31 10.21 11.71
C GLU A 98 -26.04 11.51 12.11
N SER A 99 -25.36 12.65 12.32
CA SER A 99 -25.99 13.89 12.82
C SER A 99 -25.46 15.18 12.19
N GLY A 100 -26.33 16.20 12.18
CA GLY A 100 -26.23 17.47 11.43
C GLY A 100 -25.14 18.44 11.88
N ASN A 101 -23.89 18.00 11.74
CA ASN A 101 -22.75 18.91 11.66
C ASN A 101 -22.94 19.82 10.44
N ASP A 102 -22.68 21.12 10.60
CA ASP A 102 -22.58 22.02 9.46
C ASP A 102 -21.44 21.54 8.54
N ASP A 103 -21.78 21.23 7.28
CA ASP A 103 -20.90 20.60 6.30
C ASP A 103 -19.59 21.38 6.14
N GLU A 104 -19.64 22.72 6.21
CA GLU A 104 -18.45 23.56 6.10
C GLU A 104 -17.50 23.38 7.30
N SER A 105 -18.03 23.34 8.52
CA SER A 105 -17.23 23.14 9.73
C SER A 105 -16.60 21.73 9.77
N LEU A 106 -17.32 20.72 9.29
CA LEU A 106 -16.83 19.35 9.21
C LEU A 106 -15.72 19.23 8.15
N HIS A 107 -15.89 19.83 6.98
CA HIS A 107 -14.88 19.85 5.93
C HIS A 107 -13.58 20.51 6.40
N GLN A 108 -13.66 21.64 7.10
CA GLN A 108 -12.47 22.31 7.64
C GLN A 108 -11.76 21.45 8.70
N LEU A 109 -12.53 20.80 9.57
CA LEU A 109 -12.02 19.88 10.59
C LEU A 109 -11.29 18.70 9.93
N VAL A 110 -11.93 18.04 8.98
CA VAL A 110 -11.37 16.88 8.26
C VAL A 110 -10.10 17.30 7.51
N ALA A 111 -10.14 18.39 6.76
CA ALA A 111 -8.96 18.90 6.05
C ALA A 111 -7.81 19.23 7.02
N GLY A 112 -8.12 19.80 8.19
CA GLY A 112 -7.16 20.05 9.26
C GLY A 112 -6.54 18.79 9.82
N ALA A 113 -7.37 17.80 10.16
CA ALA A 113 -6.94 16.51 10.68
C ALA A 113 -6.03 15.78 9.70
N LEU A 114 -6.43 15.67 8.42
CA LEU A 114 -5.69 14.95 7.40
C LEU A 114 -4.30 15.56 7.14
N ARG A 115 -4.13 16.89 7.22
CA ARG A 115 -2.81 17.53 7.05
C ARG A 115 -1.76 17.06 8.05
N ARG A 116 -2.17 16.62 9.25
CA ARG A 116 -1.27 16.16 10.31
C ARG A 116 -0.93 14.68 10.22
N THR A 117 -1.51 13.97 9.24
CA THR A 117 -1.31 12.53 9.09
C THR A 117 -0.15 12.20 8.15
N PRO A 118 0.43 10.99 8.27
CA PRO A 118 1.26 10.41 7.21
C PRO A 118 0.56 10.38 5.85
N LEU A 119 -0.77 10.18 5.80
CA LEU A 119 -1.55 10.27 4.56
C LEU A 119 -1.41 11.65 3.91
N GLY A 120 -1.63 12.72 4.67
CA GLY A 120 -1.54 14.10 4.17
C GLY A 120 -0.14 14.43 3.67
N ALA A 121 0.88 13.98 4.39
CA ALA A 121 2.28 14.17 4.02
C ALA A 121 2.70 13.33 2.80
N LEU A 122 2.18 12.11 2.67
CA LEU A 122 2.40 11.26 1.49
C LEU A 122 1.81 11.91 0.25
N VAL A 123 0.55 12.32 0.32
CA VAL A 123 -0.19 12.88 -0.82
C VAL A 123 0.35 14.24 -1.23
N GLY A 124 0.68 15.12 -0.27
CA GLY A 124 1.12 16.48 -0.55
C GLY A 124 2.61 16.63 -0.92
N GLY A 125 3.41 15.57 -0.82
CA GLY A 125 4.87 15.63 -0.93
C GLY A 125 5.45 14.88 -2.12
N THR A 126 6.76 15.08 -2.34
CA THR A 126 7.57 14.31 -3.29
C THR A 126 8.63 13.53 -2.51
N HIS A 127 8.52 12.21 -2.57
CA HIS A 127 9.32 11.27 -1.76
C HIS A 127 10.07 10.30 -2.67
N SER A 128 11.17 10.77 -3.28
CA SER A 128 11.98 9.95 -4.19
C SER A 128 12.63 8.78 -3.46
N SER A 129 12.22 7.57 -3.80
CA SER A 129 12.68 6.34 -3.14
C SER A 129 14.12 5.99 -3.50
N ARG A 130 14.76 5.23 -2.62
CA ARG A 130 16.17 4.84 -2.72
C ARG A 130 16.28 3.33 -2.72
N PHE A 131 17.29 2.82 -3.41
CA PHE A 131 17.45 1.41 -3.66
C PHE A 131 18.87 0.91 -3.44
N ARG A 132 18.99 -0.39 -3.22
CA ARG A 132 20.22 -1.15 -3.39
C ARG A 132 19.89 -2.50 -4.02
N LEU A 133 20.78 -3.01 -4.87
CA LEU A 133 20.58 -4.27 -5.58
C LEU A 133 21.69 -5.27 -5.25
N SER A 134 21.28 -6.48 -4.91
CA SER A 134 22.13 -7.67 -4.85
C SER A 134 21.66 -8.66 -5.91
N VAL A 135 22.59 -9.17 -6.73
CA VAL A 135 22.30 -10.14 -7.80
C VAL A 135 23.12 -11.40 -7.56
N ASN A 136 22.46 -12.55 -7.46
CA ASN A 136 23.11 -13.86 -7.23
C ASN A 136 24.10 -13.80 -6.03
N GLY A 137 23.67 -13.15 -4.94
CA GLY A 137 24.46 -12.96 -3.72
C GLY A 137 25.55 -11.87 -3.76
N GLN A 138 25.68 -11.11 -4.85
CA GLN A 138 26.70 -10.05 -4.99
C GLN A 138 26.06 -8.66 -5.11
N ALA A 139 26.61 -7.66 -4.41
CA ALA A 139 26.15 -6.28 -4.56
C ALA A 139 26.48 -5.73 -5.96
N VAL A 140 25.50 -5.08 -6.60
CA VAL A 140 25.62 -4.53 -7.96
C VAL A 140 25.32 -3.03 -7.93
N ALA A 141 26.16 -2.24 -8.61
CA ALA A 141 25.92 -0.81 -8.79
C ALA A 141 24.65 -0.57 -9.61
N ILE A 142 23.84 0.41 -9.21
CA ILE A 142 22.58 0.73 -9.88
C ILE A 142 22.68 2.06 -10.63
N ASP A 143 21.81 2.23 -11.62
CA ASP A 143 21.65 3.46 -12.38
C ASP A 143 20.15 3.80 -12.52
N GLY A 144 19.84 5.05 -12.89
CA GLY A 144 18.46 5.49 -13.15
C GLY A 144 17.57 5.65 -11.90
N VAL A 145 18.02 5.25 -10.72
CA VAL A 145 17.37 5.46 -9.42
C VAL A 145 18.38 5.90 -8.36
N SER A 146 17.90 6.42 -7.23
CA SER A 146 18.78 6.85 -6.12
C SER A 146 19.27 5.65 -5.31
N GLU A 147 20.53 5.70 -4.84
CA GLU A 147 21.17 4.60 -4.11
C GLU A 147 21.11 4.76 -2.57
N ILE A 148 21.04 3.63 -1.85
CA ILE A 148 21.16 3.55 -0.38
C ILE A 148 22.61 3.27 0.02
N ALA A 149 23.07 3.97 1.06
CA ALA A 149 24.37 3.71 1.68
C ALA A 149 24.34 2.42 2.53
N GLY A 150 25.41 1.62 2.46
CA GLY A 150 25.57 0.39 3.26
C GLY A 150 24.89 -0.84 2.64
N THR A 151 25.38 -2.02 3.02
CA THR A 151 24.82 -3.33 2.64
C THR A 151 24.19 -4.00 3.86
N ILE A 152 23.09 -4.70 3.63
CA ILE A 152 22.49 -5.58 4.63
C ILE A 152 22.44 -7.00 4.06
N ALA A 153 22.48 -7.99 4.96
CA ALA A 153 22.28 -9.38 4.59
C ALA A 153 20.80 -9.62 4.20
N PRO A 154 20.51 -10.57 3.30
CA PRO A 154 19.14 -11.01 3.07
C PRO A 154 18.50 -11.52 4.37
N PRO A 155 17.17 -11.43 4.52
CA PRO A 155 16.49 -11.84 5.73
C PRO A 155 16.44 -13.37 5.86
N GLU A 156 16.73 -13.90 7.05
CA GLU A 156 16.56 -15.35 7.34
C GLU A 156 15.09 -15.68 7.67
N TRP A 157 14.22 -15.68 6.65
CA TRP A 157 12.77 -15.83 6.80
C TRP A 157 12.33 -17.21 7.31
N MET A 158 13.03 -18.29 6.94
CA MET A 158 12.66 -19.68 7.27
C MET A 158 12.67 -19.98 8.78
N ALA A 159 13.37 -19.19 9.58
CA ALA A 159 13.42 -19.36 11.03
C ALA A 159 12.19 -18.80 11.77
N THR A 160 11.36 -17.97 11.10
CA THR A 160 10.24 -17.28 11.75
C THR A 160 8.97 -18.12 11.66
N GLN A 161 8.57 -18.75 12.77
CA GLN A 161 7.26 -19.41 12.87
C GLN A 161 6.20 -18.42 13.34
N PRO A 162 5.08 -18.22 12.60
CA PRO A 162 4.01 -17.37 13.05
C PRO A 162 3.33 -18.01 14.26
N SER A 163 3.18 -17.24 15.34
CA SER A 163 2.24 -17.59 16.40
C SER A 163 0.81 -17.25 15.95
N PRO A 164 -0.21 -17.95 16.46
CA PRO A 164 -1.59 -17.54 16.26
C PRO A 164 -1.78 -16.07 16.67
N THR A 165 -2.52 -15.31 15.88
CA THR A 165 -2.91 -13.95 16.21
C THR A 165 -3.66 -13.91 17.55
N VAL A 166 -3.49 -12.84 18.33
CA VAL A 166 -4.24 -12.64 19.58
C VAL A 166 -5.70 -12.37 19.23
N GLY A 167 -6.54 -13.38 19.35
CA GLY A 167 -7.98 -13.31 19.06
C GLY A 167 -8.50 -14.51 18.25
N THR A 168 -9.82 -14.63 18.15
CA THR A 168 -10.49 -15.72 17.41
C THR A 168 -10.97 -15.28 16.02
N GLU A 169 -10.93 -13.99 15.72
CA GLU A 169 -11.40 -13.42 14.45
C GLU A 169 -10.24 -13.26 13.45
N PRO A 170 -10.40 -13.68 12.18
CA PRO A 170 -9.38 -13.45 11.17
C PRO A 170 -9.19 -11.96 10.84
N LEU A 171 -7.93 -11.51 10.77
CA LEU A 171 -7.60 -10.10 10.51
C LEU A 171 -7.91 -9.64 9.09
N ILE A 172 -7.80 -10.54 8.10
CA ILE A 172 -8.10 -10.27 6.70
C ILE A 172 -9.03 -11.37 6.20
N VAL A 173 -10.18 -10.98 5.65
CA VAL A 173 -11.20 -11.91 5.13
C VAL A 173 -11.65 -11.46 3.75
N ARG A 174 -11.69 -12.37 2.79
CA ARG A 174 -12.36 -12.15 1.51
C ARG A 174 -13.86 -12.16 1.73
N SER A 175 -14.49 -10.99 1.74
CA SER A 175 -15.94 -10.86 1.97
C SER A 175 -16.75 -11.12 0.69
N LYS A 176 -16.16 -10.87 -0.48
CA LYS A 176 -16.79 -11.14 -1.78
C LYS A 176 -15.73 -11.52 -2.80
N ALA A 177 -15.90 -12.69 -3.41
CA ALA A 177 -15.05 -13.12 -4.52
C ALA A 177 -15.46 -12.45 -5.84
N VAL A 178 -14.49 -12.07 -6.65
CA VAL A 178 -14.71 -11.64 -8.02
C VAL A 178 -14.92 -12.85 -8.93
N VAL A 179 -15.78 -12.69 -9.94
CA VAL A 179 -15.89 -13.66 -11.04
C VAL A 179 -14.93 -13.22 -12.15
N PRO A 180 -13.89 -14.00 -12.47
CA PRO A 180 -12.98 -13.67 -13.56
C PRO A 180 -13.73 -13.51 -14.89
N LYS A 181 -13.43 -12.45 -15.63
CA LYS A 181 -13.95 -12.23 -16.98
C LYS A 181 -12.79 -12.14 -17.97
N THR A 182 -12.86 -12.89 -19.06
CA THR A 182 -11.90 -12.83 -20.18
C THR A 182 -12.42 -11.92 -21.28
N GLY A 183 -11.53 -11.37 -22.11
CA GLY A 183 -11.89 -10.56 -23.28
C GLY A 183 -12.46 -9.15 -22.99
N VAL A 184 -12.53 -8.73 -21.72
CA VAL A 184 -13.00 -7.40 -21.31
C VAL A 184 -11.84 -6.53 -20.82
N THR A 185 -11.96 -5.21 -20.96
CA THR A 185 -11.02 -4.24 -20.37
C THR A 185 -10.95 -4.45 -18.86
N GLY A 186 -9.74 -4.55 -18.31
CA GLY A 186 -9.56 -4.86 -16.88
C GLY A 186 -9.87 -6.31 -16.49
N GLY A 187 -10.11 -7.19 -17.48
CA GLY A 187 -10.32 -8.62 -17.28
C GLY A 187 -9.02 -9.41 -17.10
N ALA A 188 -9.14 -10.73 -16.95
CA ALA A 188 -8.03 -11.63 -16.65
C ALA A 188 -6.88 -11.51 -17.68
N GLY A 189 -5.64 -11.42 -17.18
CA GLY A 189 -4.42 -11.36 -17.98
C GLY A 189 -4.21 -10.08 -18.80
N THR A 190 -5.15 -9.13 -18.81
CA THR A 190 -5.03 -7.88 -19.61
C THR A 190 -3.85 -7.01 -19.15
N SER A 191 -3.37 -7.25 -17.94
CA SER A 191 -2.25 -6.55 -17.36
C SER A 191 -0.87 -6.94 -17.91
N LEU A 192 -0.76 -8.08 -18.59
CA LEU A 192 0.50 -8.62 -19.11
C LEU A 192 0.80 -8.21 -20.56
N ARG A 193 0.02 -7.27 -21.11
CA ARG A 193 0.28 -6.72 -22.45
C ARG A 193 1.46 -5.75 -22.43
N GLU A 194 2.20 -5.73 -23.53
CA GLU A 194 3.39 -4.87 -23.75
C GLU A 194 3.06 -3.38 -23.69
N GLU A 195 1.93 -2.99 -24.28
CA GLU A 195 1.41 -1.62 -24.25
C GLU A 195 0.25 -1.50 -23.25
N GLN A 196 0.22 -0.38 -22.54
CA GLN A 196 -0.80 -0.09 -21.54
C GLN A 196 -1.28 1.35 -21.67
N ARG A 197 -2.60 1.53 -21.55
CA ARG A 197 -3.26 2.81 -21.27
C ARG A 197 -4.48 2.52 -20.43
N ARG A 198 -4.36 2.68 -19.12
CA ARG A 198 -5.42 2.29 -18.18
C ARG A 198 -5.40 3.10 -16.91
N GLU A 199 -6.56 3.12 -16.27
CA GLU A 199 -6.74 3.56 -14.89
C GLU A 199 -7.03 2.33 -14.00
N LEU A 200 -6.61 2.40 -12.75
CA LEU A 200 -6.99 1.50 -11.68
C LEU A 200 -7.75 2.31 -10.62
N HIS A 201 -8.73 1.70 -9.99
CA HIS A 201 -9.58 2.28 -8.97
C HIS A 201 -9.78 1.31 -7.82
N VAL A 202 -9.28 1.70 -6.65
CA VAL A 202 -9.41 0.98 -5.39
C VAL A 202 -10.14 1.87 -4.41
N ARG A 203 -11.21 1.36 -3.82
CA ARG A 203 -11.96 2.05 -2.77
C ARG A 203 -11.69 1.38 -1.42
N GLY A 204 -11.53 2.19 -0.39
CA GLY A 204 -11.51 1.74 1.00
C GLY A 204 -12.60 2.47 1.77
N HIS A 205 -13.36 1.73 2.58
CA HIS A 205 -14.41 2.25 3.43
C HIS A 205 -14.17 1.79 4.87
N GLY A 206 -13.97 2.72 5.78
CA GLY A 206 -13.56 2.45 7.16
C GLY A 206 -14.51 3.01 8.20
N ARG A 207 -14.61 2.29 9.32
CA ARG A 207 -15.35 2.68 10.53
C ARG A 207 -14.66 2.18 11.80
N PHE A 208 -14.87 2.89 12.91
CA PHE A 208 -14.43 2.39 14.21
C PHE A 208 -15.41 1.33 14.74
N ARG A 209 -14.86 0.26 15.28
CA ARG A 209 -15.59 -0.75 16.06
C ARG A 209 -15.68 -0.31 17.51
N SER A 210 -16.70 -0.82 18.21
CA SER A 210 -16.88 -0.59 19.65
C SER A 210 -15.74 -1.14 20.52
N ASP A 211 -14.94 -2.06 20.00
CA ASP A 211 -13.77 -2.62 20.67
C ASP A 211 -12.47 -1.81 20.42
N GLY A 212 -12.56 -0.69 19.69
CA GLY A 212 -11.44 0.21 19.38
C GLY A 212 -10.64 -0.13 18.13
N LEU A 213 -10.93 -1.25 17.46
CA LEU A 213 -10.33 -1.56 16.16
C LEU A 213 -10.95 -0.71 15.05
N VAL A 214 -10.21 -0.51 13.97
CA VAL A 214 -10.75 0.01 12.72
C VAL A 214 -11.06 -1.16 11.81
N GLU A 215 -12.30 -1.23 11.33
CA GLU A 215 -12.68 -2.16 10.27
C GLU A 215 -12.66 -1.42 8.95
N VAL A 216 -11.93 -1.95 7.96
CA VAL A 216 -11.87 -1.40 6.62
C VAL A 216 -12.32 -2.44 5.60
N THR A 217 -13.32 -2.09 4.80
CA THR A 217 -13.69 -2.84 3.60
C THR A 217 -12.99 -2.23 2.39
N GLN A 218 -12.24 -3.04 1.66
CA GLN A 218 -11.55 -2.67 0.43
C GLN A 218 -12.24 -3.29 -0.77
N GLU A 219 -12.47 -2.49 -1.80
CA GLU A 219 -13.05 -2.89 -3.09
C GLU A 219 -12.11 -2.54 -4.24
N LEU A 220 -11.90 -3.48 -5.17
CA LEU A 220 -11.12 -3.25 -6.39
C LEU A 220 -12.11 -3.14 -7.56
N HIS A 221 -12.45 -1.90 -7.92
CA HIS A 221 -13.44 -1.60 -8.95
C HIS A 221 -12.85 -1.70 -10.35
N GLN A 222 -11.61 -1.21 -10.53
CA GLN A 222 -10.90 -1.30 -11.79
C GLN A 222 -9.43 -1.66 -11.52
N PRO A 223 -8.90 -2.75 -12.08
CA PRO A 223 -9.61 -3.87 -12.73
C PRO A 223 -10.68 -4.52 -11.84
N LEU A 224 -11.42 -5.51 -12.34
CA LEU A 224 -12.33 -6.27 -11.48
C LEU A 224 -11.52 -7.11 -10.48
N GLY A 225 -11.72 -6.89 -9.18
CA GLY A 225 -11.13 -7.71 -8.13
C GLY A 225 -12.08 -7.99 -6.97
N SER A 226 -11.62 -8.86 -6.07
CA SER A 226 -12.37 -9.25 -4.89
C SER A 226 -12.44 -8.12 -3.86
N THR A 227 -13.44 -8.22 -2.99
CA THR A 227 -13.60 -7.37 -1.81
C THR A 227 -12.98 -8.07 -0.61
N PHE A 228 -12.17 -7.34 0.15
CA PHE A 228 -11.55 -7.82 1.36
C PHE A 228 -11.90 -6.91 2.54
N ARG A 229 -12.11 -7.51 3.70
CA ARG A 229 -12.27 -6.80 4.97
C ARG A 229 -11.00 -6.98 5.79
N PHE A 230 -10.52 -5.88 6.34
CA PHE A 230 -9.33 -5.80 7.19
C PHE A 230 -9.71 -5.30 8.57
N LEU A 231 -9.02 -5.85 9.58
CA LEU A 231 -8.92 -5.26 10.90
C LEU A 231 -7.60 -4.53 11.01
N VAL A 232 -7.65 -3.28 11.46
CA VAL A 232 -6.49 -2.44 11.69
C VAL A 232 -6.47 -2.05 13.17
N GLU A 233 -5.30 -2.05 13.78
CA GLU A 233 -5.15 -1.50 15.12
C GLU A 233 -5.52 -0.03 15.07
N GLY A 234 -6.48 0.36 15.90
CA GLY A 234 -6.87 1.75 16.09
C GLY A 234 -6.51 2.18 17.51
N ARG A 235 -7.54 2.32 18.34
CA ARG A 235 -7.39 2.78 19.72
C ARG A 235 -7.00 1.61 20.63
N ARG A 236 -5.75 1.65 21.04
CA ARG A 236 -5.18 0.73 22.02
C ARG A 236 -5.63 1.12 23.42
N ARG A 237 -5.97 0.13 24.26
CA ARG A 237 -6.04 0.34 25.71
C ARG A 237 -4.62 0.34 26.26
N ASP A 238 -4.31 1.27 27.16
CA ASP A 238 -2.97 1.41 27.73
C ASP A 238 -2.42 0.06 28.22
N GLY A 239 -1.20 -0.29 27.76
CA GLY A 239 -0.47 -1.50 28.14
C GLY A 239 -0.94 -2.83 27.55
N ALA A 240 -2.08 -2.89 26.82
CA ALA A 240 -2.51 -4.12 26.16
C ALA A 240 -1.64 -4.43 24.93
N PRO A 241 -1.37 -5.69 24.52
CA PRO A 241 -0.73 -5.99 23.23
C PRO A 241 -1.60 -5.51 22.06
N PRO A 242 -1.02 -5.19 20.88
CA PRO A 242 -1.84 -4.92 19.70
C PRO A 242 -2.66 -6.18 19.32
N ARG A 243 -3.77 -5.95 18.63
CA ARG A 243 -4.67 -7.02 18.17
C ARG A 243 -4.65 -7.17 16.65
N ALA A 244 -4.19 -6.15 15.93
CA ALA A 244 -4.05 -6.14 14.48
C ALA A 244 -2.83 -5.32 14.04
N PRO A 245 -2.39 -5.41 12.76
CA PRO A 245 -1.42 -4.50 12.21
C PRO A 245 -1.91 -3.05 12.25
N SER A 246 -0.99 -2.10 12.43
CA SER A 246 -1.31 -0.67 12.34
C SER A 246 -1.56 -0.24 10.89
N GLY A 247 -2.15 0.95 10.71
CA GLY A 247 -2.28 1.56 9.39
C GLY A 247 -0.92 1.71 8.67
N ALA A 248 0.13 2.08 9.41
CA ALA A 248 1.49 2.18 8.90
C ALA A 248 2.04 0.82 8.43
N SER A 249 1.75 -0.26 9.15
CA SER A 249 2.14 -1.63 8.78
C SER A 249 1.53 -2.01 7.43
N TYR A 250 0.25 -1.68 7.20
CA TYR A 250 -0.40 -1.93 5.91
C TYR A 250 0.11 -1.03 4.79
N MET A 251 0.39 0.25 5.04
CA MET A 251 1.03 1.12 4.04
C MET A 251 2.39 0.56 3.60
N ALA A 252 3.24 0.14 4.54
CA ALA A 252 4.54 -0.46 4.27
C ALA A 252 4.42 -1.75 3.44
N ALA A 253 3.51 -2.64 3.83
CA ALA A 253 3.23 -3.87 3.08
C ALA A 253 2.84 -3.58 1.63
N GLY A 254 1.97 -2.60 1.43
CA GLY A 254 1.45 -2.24 0.12
C GLY A 254 2.56 -1.87 -0.85
N VAL A 255 3.45 -0.94 -0.48
CA VAL A 255 4.51 -0.47 -1.38
C VAL A 255 5.52 -1.57 -1.72
N ALA A 256 5.90 -2.41 -0.74
CA ALA A 256 6.75 -3.58 -0.97
C ALA A 256 6.12 -4.55 -1.97
N PHE A 257 4.86 -4.96 -1.73
CA PHE A 257 4.16 -5.88 -2.63
C PHE A 257 3.94 -5.29 -4.03
N CYS A 258 3.66 -4.00 -4.13
CA CYS A 258 3.42 -3.35 -5.42
C CYS A 258 4.70 -3.32 -6.25
N PHE A 259 5.84 -3.00 -5.63
CA PHE A 259 7.16 -3.05 -6.26
C PHE A 259 7.53 -4.46 -6.71
N MET A 260 7.42 -5.44 -5.82
CA MET A 260 7.66 -6.86 -6.13
C MET A 260 6.79 -7.37 -7.29
N THR A 261 5.52 -6.95 -7.34
CA THR A 261 4.62 -7.28 -8.44
C THR A 261 5.11 -6.72 -9.77
N GLN A 262 5.67 -5.51 -9.79
CA GLN A 262 6.19 -4.93 -11.03
C GLN A 262 7.51 -5.57 -11.48
N LEU A 263 8.37 -6.01 -10.55
CA LEU A 263 9.58 -6.79 -10.89
C LEU A 263 9.20 -8.06 -11.67
N GLU A 264 8.31 -8.87 -11.09
CA GLU A 264 7.84 -10.12 -11.69
C GLU A 264 7.12 -9.85 -13.02
N ARG A 265 6.27 -8.84 -13.06
CA ARG A 265 5.51 -8.48 -14.26
C ARG A 265 6.44 -8.05 -15.40
N TYR A 266 7.48 -7.28 -15.10
CA TYR A 266 8.47 -6.90 -16.10
C TYR A 266 9.17 -8.14 -16.68
N ALA A 267 9.72 -8.99 -15.82
CA ALA A 267 10.40 -10.23 -16.21
C ALA A 267 9.48 -11.13 -17.06
N THR A 268 8.21 -11.27 -16.66
CA THR A 268 7.20 -12.04 -17.39
C THR A 268 6.95 -11.49 -18.79
N ILE A 269 6.83 -10.16 -18.95
CA ILE A 269 6.57 -9.53 -20.25
C ILE A 269 7.76 -9.72 -21.20
N VAL A 270 8.98 -9.52 -20.70
CA VAL A 270 10.20 -9.66 -21.53
C VAL A 270 10.67 -11.11 -21.66
N LYS A 271 10.02 -12.05 -20.98
CA LYS A 271 10.28 -13.50 -21.01
C LYS A 271 11.69 -13.89 -20.55
N GLU A 272 12.21 -13.14 -19.60
CA GLU A 272 13.50 -13.42 -18.97
C GLU A 272 13.29 -14.12 -17.61
N PRO A 273 14.17 -15.06 -17.23
CA PRO A 273 14.04 -15.80 -15.98
C PRO A 273 14.32 -14.91 -14.76
N LEU A 274 13.43 -14.99 -13.77
CA LEU A 274 13.56 -14.35 -12.46
C LEU A 274 13.27 -15.42 -11.41
N ASP A 275 14.30 -16.17 -11.02
CA ASP A 275 14.16 -17.42 -10.26
C ASP A 275 13.78 -17.15 -8.81
N HIS A 276 14.37 -16.10 -8.22
CA HIS A 276 14.06 -15.67 -6.87
C HIS A 276 14.17 -14.14 -6.77
N TYR A 277 13.31 -13.55 -5.94
CA TYR A 277 13.41 -12.15 -5.59
C TYR A 277 12.78 -11.89 -4.22
N GLU A 278 13.44 -11.05 -3.43
CA GLU A 278 12.99 -10.63 -2.11
C GLU A 278 13.44 -9.19 -1.83
N VAL A 279 12.80 -8.56 -0.85
CA VAL A 279 13.14 -7.19 -0.45
C VAL A 279 13.19 -7.06 1.07
N ILE A 280 14.10 -6.21 1.54
CA ILE A 280 14.00 -5.57 2.85
C ILE A 280 13.69 -4.10 2.57
N GLN A 281 12.66 -3.56 3.22
CA GLN A 281 12.19 -2.22 2.95
C GLN A 281 11.91 -1.46 4.24
N ASP A 282 12.50 -0.28 4.35
CA ASP A 282 12.25 0.66 5.43
C ASP A 282 11.32 1.79 4.95
N THR A 283 10.27 2.03 5.73
CA THR A 283 9.34 3.15 5.54
C THR A 283 9.20 3.92 6.84
N ARG A 284 9.35 5.24 6.81
CA ARG A 284 9.23 6.09 8.00
C ARG A 284 8.06 7.05 7.84
N PHE A 285 7.11 6.94 8.76
CA PHE A 285 5.90 7.76 8.85
C PHE A 285 5.88 8.44 10.20
N SER A 286 5.49 9.72 10.24
CA SER A 286 5.26 10.41 11.51
C SER A 286 3.98 11.25 11.46
N TRP A 287 3.32 11.30 12.61
CA TRP A 287 2.20 12.20 12.85
C TRP A 287 2.74 13.58 13.21
N GLY A 288 2.08 14.62 12.70
CA GLY A 288 2.35 15.99 13.08
C GLY A 288 1.88 16.26 14.51
N ALA A 289 2.72 16.90 15.32
CA ALA A 289 2.34 17.38 16.64
C ALA A 289 1.72 18.79 16.53
N ASN A 290 0.67 19.08 17.31
CA ASN A 290 -0.01 20.38 17.29
C ASN A 290 -0.47 20.78 15.89
N SER A 291 -0.11 21.97 15.40
CA SER A 291 -0.44 22.47 14.05
C SER A 291 0.59 22.06 12.97
N THR A 292 1.56 21.21 13.28
CA THR A 292 2.55 20.75 12.29
C THR A 292 1.99 19.66 11.40
N ALA A 293 2.46 19.61 10.15
CA ALA A 293 2.09 18.55 9.21
C ALA A 293 2.76 17.22 9.63
N GLY A 294 2.17 16.10 9.20
CA GLY A 294 2.83 14.81 9.29
C GLY A 294 4.09 14.75 8.41
N SER A 295 4.84 13.67 8.48
CA SER A 295 5.98 13.45 7.60
C SER A 295 6.02 12.04 7.03
N VAL A 296 6.58 11.93 5.83
CA VAL A 296 6.96 10.68 5.18
C VAL A 296 8.39 10.81 4.71
N SER A 297 9.22 9.79 4.94
CA SER A 297 10.55 9.70 4.35
C SER A 297 10.51 8.93 3.03
N PRO A 298 11.52 9.10 2.15
CA PRO A 298 11.79 8.16 1.07
C PRO A 298 11.68 6.70 1.52
N VAL A 299 11.10 5.85 0.67
CA VAL A 299 11.18 4.40 0.84
C VAL A 299 12.61 3.97 0.55
N GLU A 300 13.21 3.20 1.45
CA GLU A 300 14.55 2.64 1.29
C GLU A 300 14.39 1.13 1.06
N THR A 301 14.71 0.63 -0.14
CA THR A 301 14.54 -0.78 -0.51
C THR A 301 15.88 -1.45 -0.85
N HIS A 302 16.23 -2.50 -0.12
CA HIS A 302 17.25 -3.45 -0.53
C HIS A 302 16.58 -4.60 -1.30
N ALA A 303 16.87 -4.73 -2.60
CA ALA A 303 16.37 -5.80 -3.45
C ALA A 303 17.43 -6.88 -3.64
N PHE A 304 17.04 -8.13 -3.43
CA PHE A 304 17.86 -9.30 -3.68
C PHE A 304 17.20 -10.09 -4.82
N VAL A 305 17.97 -10.37 -5.87
CA VAL A 305 17.47 -10.99 -7.09
C VAL A 305 18.39 -12.12 -7.50
N ASP A 306 17.84 -13.31 -7.73
CA ASP A 306 18.56 -14.40 -8.38
C ASP A 306 18.01 -14.59 -9.79
N THR A 307 18.92 -14.53 -10.77
CA THR A 307 18.59 -14.66 -12.18
C THR A 307 19.82 -15.09 -12.99
N PRO A 308 19.66 -16.05 -13.92
CA PRO A 308 20.71 -16.43 -14.85
C PRO A 308 20.89 -15.42 -15.99
N ALA A 309 19.96 -14.46 -16.18
CA ALA A 309 20.07 -13.40 -17.19
C ALA A 309 21.08 -12.30 -16.80
N GLY A 310 21.61 -12.34 -15.57
CA GLY A 310 22.73 -11.53 -15.14
C GLY A 310 22.39 -10.14 -14.60
N PRO A 311 23.42 -9.36 -14.20
CA PRO A 311 23.25 -8.12 -13.44
C PRO A 311 22.57 -7.00 -14.24
N ASP A 312 22.73 -6.95 -15.56
CA ASP A 312 22.14 -5.89 -16.39
C ASP A 312 20.61 -6.05 -16.47
N PHE A 313 20.14 -7.28 -16.64
CA PHE A 313 18.71 -7.59 -16.55
C PHE A 313 18.13 -7.27 -15.17
N ALA A 314 18.84 -7.62 -14.09
CA ALA A 314 18.39 -7.31 -12.73
C ALA A 314 18.31 -5.79 -12.46
N ARG A 315 19.26 -5.00 -12.96
CA ARG A 315 19.18 -3.52 -12.92
C ARG A 315 17.96 -3.01 -13.67
N GLN A 316 17.68 -3.57 -14.85
CA GLN A 316 16.52 -3.19 -15.63
C GLN A 316 15.21 -3.55 -14.92
N CYS A 317 15.14 -4.74 -14.30
CA CYS A 317 14.02 -5.12 -13.44
C CYS A 317 13.80 -4.09 -12.34
N LEU A 318 14.86 -3.70 -11.61
CA LEU A 318 14.75 -2.71 -10.53
C LEU A 318 14.20 -1.37 -11.04
N ARG A 319 14.79 -0.82 -12.11
CA ARG A 319 14.34 0.45 -12.70
C ARG A 319 12.88 0.38 -13.14
N MET A 320 12.51 -0.68 -13.87
CA MET A 320 11.14 -0.85 -14.35
C MET A 320 10.17 -1.12 -13.21
N GLY A 321 10.60 -1.84 -12.17
CA GLY A 321 9.86 -2.08 -10.95
C GLY A 321 9.48 -0.78 -10.25
N GLU A 322 10.44 0.13 -10.05
CA GLU A 322 10.20 1.46 -9.49
C GLU A 322 9.32 2.30 -10.43
N GLN A 323 9.70 2.39 -11.70
CA GLN A 323 9.06 3.27 -12.70
C GLN A 323 7.58 2.93 -12.90
N THR A 324 7.23 1.65 -12.84
CA THR A 324 5.87 1.16 -13.09
C THR A 324 5.08 0.88 -11.82
N CYS A 325 5.71 0.93 -10.63
CA CYS A 325 5.02 0.71 -9.37
C CYS A 325 4.09 1.89 -9.07
N PHE A 326 2.80 1.60 -8.95
CA PHE A 326 1.76 2.59 -8.65
C PHE A 326 1.99 3.28 -7.30
N LEU A 327 2.55 2.57 -6.33
CA LEU A 327 2.79 3.13 -5.00
C LEU A 327 4.08 3.94 -4.94
N HIS A 328 5.13 3.56 -5.68
CA HIS A 328 6.26 4.48 -5.90
C HIS A 328 5.82 5.73 -6.69
N ALA A 329 4.87 5.58 -7.62
CA ALA A 329 4.25 6.72 -8.30
C ALA A 329 3.50 7.64 -7.34
N LEU A 330 2.76 7.09 -6.37
CA LEU A 330 2.13 7.87 -5.29
C LEU A 330 3.17 8.63 -4.47
N TYR A 331 4.27 7.98 -4.08
CA TYR A 331 5.33 8.63 -3.29
C TYR A 331 6.01 9.78 -4.05
N ARG A 332 6.27 9.65 -5.35
CA ARG A 332 7.02 10.66 -6.14
C ARG A 332 6.15 11.74 -6.79
N THR A 333 4.83 11.71 -6.60
CA THR A 333 3.91 12.64 -7.26
C THR A 333 3.20 13.48 -6.19
N PRO A 334 3.43 14.79 -6.14
CA PRO A 334 2.64 15.66 -5.29
C PRO A 334 1.22 15.74 -5.84
N LEU A 335 0.25 15.43 -4.99
CA LEU A 335 -1.17 15.31 -5.29
C LEU A 335 -2.00 16.12 -4.29
N THR A 336 -3.31 16.10 -4.48
CA THR A 336 -4.27 16.73 -3.58
C THR A 336 -5.26 15.71 -3.03
N ILE A 337 -5.82 16.03 -1.87
CA ILE A 337 -6.98 15.34 -1.30
C ILE A 337 -8.20 16.21 -1.64
N ARG A 338 -9.21 15.61 -2.27
CA ARG A 338 -10.48 16.27 -2.59
C ARG A 338 -11.54 15.70 -1.66
N LEU A 339 -12.12 16.56 -0.84
CA LEU A 339 -13.30 16.20 -0.06
C LEU A 339 -14.51 16.14 -0.99
N THR A 340 -15.31 15.09 -0.86
CA THR A 340 -16.52 14.83 -1.63
C THR A 340 -17.68 14.55 -0.68
N ASP A 341 -18.89 14.89 -1.12
CA ASP A 341 -20.13 14.68 -0.38
C ASP A 341 -20.54 13.18 -0.30
#